data_AF-A0A2D8ES34-F1
#
_entry.id   AF-A0A2D8ES34-F1
#
_cell.length_a   1.000
_cell.length_b   1.000
_cell.length_c   1.000
_cell.angle_alpha   90.00
_cell.angle_beta   90.00
_cell.angle_gamma   90.00
#
_symmetry.space_group_name_H-M   'P 1'
#
loop_
_entity.id
_entity.type
_entity.pdbx_description
1 polymer ?
#
loop_
_entity_poly.entity_id
_entity_poly.type
_entity_poly.pdbx_seq_one_letter_code
_entity_poly.pdbx_strand_id
1 'polypeptide(L)'
;MPSKNAPSRKKSLGYYAPVKKGRGEGKKAGGGMTAKGVAKYRRDNPGSKLKTAVTNCKVKAGTKAYKRQKAFCSRSKSWTGERGKAARRKWCCSRHR
;
A
#
# COMPACT_ATOMS: atom_id res chain seq x y z
N MET A 1 -3.26 26.81 -3.12
CA MET A 1 -3.03 25.67 -2.20
C MET A 1 -3.04 24.38 -3.00
N PRO A 2 -1.97 23.57 -3.07
CA PRO A 2 -2.06 22.25 -3.70
C PRO A 2 -3.12 21.46 -2.95
N SER A 3 -4.19 21.06 -3.65
CA SER A 3 -5.24 20.26 -3.03
C SER A 3 -4.58 18.98 -2.49
N LYS A 4 -4.66 18.76 -1.18
CA LYS A 4 -4.05 17.63 -0.45
C LYS A 4 -4.74 16.29 -0.78
N ASN A 5 -5.24 16.15 -1.99
CA ASN A 5 -6.23 15.16 -2.35
C ASN A 5 -5.54 13.90 -2.88
N ALA A 6 -6.06 12.76 -2.46
CA ALA A 6 -5.70 11.48 -3.06
C ALA A 6 -6.15 11.46 -4.54
N PRO A 7 -5.45 10.71 -5.41
CA PRO A 7 -5.90 10.54 -6.79
C PRO A 7 -7.31 9.96 -6.83
N SER A 8 -8.07 10.31 -7.87
CA SER A 8 -9.43 9.79 -8.05
C SER A 8 -9.47 8.26 -8.03
N ARG A 9 -10.50 7.70 -7.40
CA ARG A 9 -10.72 6.25 -7.33
C ARG A 9 -11.43 5.68 -8.56
N LYS A 10 -11.74 6.50 -9.57
CA LYS A 10 -12.38 6.06 -10.82
C LYS A 10 -11.50 5.01 -11.49
N LYS A 11 -12.05 3.80 -11.69
CA LYS A 11 -11.31 2.64 -12.20
C LYS A 11 -10.66 2.91 -13.56
N SER A 12 -11.33 3.66 -14.43
CA SER A 12 -10.84 4.01 -15.77
C SER A 12 -9.52 4.80 -15.77
N LEU A 13 -9.17 5.46 -14.66
CA LEU A 13 -7.95 6.27 -14.58
C LEU A 13 -6.69 5.43 -14.27
N GLY A 14 -6.87 4.22 -13.73
CA GLY A 14 -5.77 3.29 -13.45
C GLY A 14 -4.83 3.70 -12.32
N TYR A 15 -5.23 4.62 -11.42
CA TYR A 15 -4.39 5.05 -10.29
C TYR A 15 -4.27 4.01 -9.18
N TYR A 16 -5.19 3.05 -9.12
CA TYR A 16 -5.20 1.97 -8.14
C TYR A 16 -5.29 0.62 -8.84
N ALA A 17 -4.47 -0.33 -8.39
CA ALA A 17 -4.53 -1.70 -8.87
C ALA A 17 -5.78 -2.41 -8.33
N PRO A 18 -6.41 -3.30 -9.12
CA PRO A 18 -7.47 -4.16 -8.60
C PRO A 18 -6.96 -5.01 -7.44
N VAL A 19 -7.84 -5.31 -6.49
CA VAL A 19 -7.56 -6.30 -5.45
C VAL A 19 -7.56 -7.67 -6.11
N LYS A 20 -6.50 -8.45 -5.90
CA LYS A 20 -6.48 -9.84 -6.37
C LYS A 20 -7.16 -10.73 -5.34
N LYS A 21 -8.06 -11.59 -5.82
CA LYS A 21 -8.68 -12.66 -5.03
C LYS A 21 -7.60 -13.66 -4.59
N GLY A 22 -7.82 -14.32 -3.45
CA GLY A 22 -6.91 -15.31 -2.88
C GLY A 22 -5.96 -14.78 -1.80
N ARG A 23 -5.00 -15.63 -1.40
CA ARG A 23 -4.13 -15.42 -0.23
C ARG A 23 -2.74 -14.83 -0.57
N GLY A 24 -2.50 -14.44 -1.82
CA GLY A 24 -1.22 -13.88 -2.24
C GLY A 24 -0.82 -12.62 -1.47
N GLU A 25 0.47 -12.51 -1.16
CA GLU A 25 1.08 -11.39 -0.42
C GLU A 25 2.01 -10.55 -1.28
N GLY A 26 2.45 -9.40 -0.76
CA GLY A 26 3.37 -8.53 -1.47
C GLY A 26 2.78 -8.03 -2.78
N LYS A 27 3.55 -8.13 -3.88
CA LYS A 27 3.07 -7.75 -5.22
C LYS A 27 1.85 -8.57 -5.66
N LYS A 28 1.74 -9.83 -5.22
CA LYS A 28 0.65 -10.75 -5.61
C LYS A 28 -0.69 -10.42 -4.95
N ALA A 29 -0.70 -9.66 -3.86
CA ALA A 29 -1.93 -9.25 -3.18
C ALA A 29 -2.82 -8.32 -4.04
N GLY A 30 -2.23 -7.63 -5.01
CA GLY A 30 -2.90 -6.53 -5.70
C GLY A 30 -3.23 -5.40 -4.73
N GLY A 31 -4.13 -4.51 -5.14
CA GLY A 31 -4.55 -3.38 -4.32
C GLY A 31 -3.47 -2.32 -4.10
N GLY A 32 -3.91 -1.11 -3.74
CA GLY A 32 -3.04 0.05 -3.55
C GLY A 32 -2.69 0.80 -4.83
N MET A 33 -1.92 1.86 -4.66
CA MET A 33 -1.63 2.83 -5.72
C MET A 33 -0.67 2.23 -6.76
N THR A 34 -0.94 2.47 -8.04
CA THR A 34 -0.05 2.12 -9.17
C THR A 34 1.09 3.13 -9.29
N ALA A 35 2.10 2.84 -10.12
CA ALA A 35 3.14 3.83 -10.44
C ALA A 35 2.53 5.14 -10.96
N LYS A 36 1.54 5.03 -11.85
CA LYS A 36 0.76 6.17 -12.35
C LYS A 36 0.06 6.95 -11.23
N GLY A 37 -0.60 6.25 -10.31
CA GLY A 37 -1.26 6.89 -9.17
C GLY A 37 -0.28 7.58 -8.22
N VAL A 38 0.89 6.96 -7.95
CA VAL A 38 1.94 7.55 -7.11
C VAL A 38 2.51 8.80 -7.77
N ALA A 39 2.77 8.75 -9.07
CA ALA A 39 3.25 9.91 -9.84
C ALA A 39 2.23 11.05 -9.82
N LYS A 40 0.94 10.75 -10.04
CA LYS A 40 -0.14 11.73 -9.93
C LYS A 40 -0.19 12.36 -8.54
N TYR A 41 -0.19 11.53 -7.49
CA TYR A 41 -0.22 12.03 -6.11
C TYR A 41 0.98 12.94 -5.81
N ARG A 42 2.19 12.57 -6.23
CA ARG A 42 3.39 13.39 -6.02
C ARG A 42 3.36 14.71 -6.78
N ARG A 43 2.82 14.72 -8.00
CA ARG A 43 2.63 15.95 -8.79
C ARG A 43 1.62 16.89 -8.13
N ASP A 44 0.52 16.34 -7.65
CA ASP A 44 -0.53 17.13 -6.98
C ASP A 44 -0.11 17.58 -5.56
N ASN A 45 0.87 16.90 -4.96
CA ASN A 45 1.36 17.15 -3.61
C ASN A 45 2.89 17.33 -3.60
N PRO A 46 3.40 18.50 -4.06
CA PRO A 46 4.82 18.83 -3.98
C PRO A 46 5.35 18.65 -2.54
N GLY A 47 6.55 18.08 -2.39
CA GLY A 47 7.15 17.79 -1.08
C GLY A 47 6.59 16.56 -0.35
N SER A 48 5.72 15.77 -0.99
CA SER A 48 5.13 14.57 -0.37
C SER A 48 6.17 13.56 0.13
N LYS A 49 6.00 13.13 1.39
CA LYS A 49 6.77 12.04 2.01
C LYS A 49 6.21 10.64 1.71
N LEU A 50 5.33 10.50 0.72
CA LEU A 50 4.68 9.23 0.37
C LEU A 50 5.72 8.13 0.11
N LYS A 51 5.64 7.07 0.91
CA LYS A 51 6.41 5.84 0.72
C LYS A 51 5.49 4.72 0.24
N THR A 52 5.90 4.02 -0.81
CA THR A 52 5.18 2.86 -1.33
C THR A 52 5.32 1.65 -0.40
N ALA A 53 4.43 0.68 -0.61
CA ALA A 53 4.39 -0.55 0.18
C ALA A 53 5.68 -1.35 0.04
N VAL A 54 6.17 -1.90 1.16
CA VAL A 54 7.27 -2.85 1.15
C VAL A 54 6.71 -4.21 0.75
N THR A 55 6.76 -4.52 -0.55
CA THR A 55 6.14 -5.72 -1.12
C THR A 55 6.99 -6.98 -1.03
N ASN A 56 8.26 -6.89 -0.62
CA ASN A 56 9.10 -8.06 -0.42
C ASN A 56 8.82 -8.65 0.97
N CYS A 57 8.19 -9.82 1.00
CA CYS A 57 7.89 -10.51 2.25
C CYS A 57 9.10 -11.26 2.82
N LYS A 58 10.23 -11.34 2.11
CA LYS A 58 11.45 -12.04 2.56
C LYS A 58 12.47 -11.11 3.25
N VAL A 59 12.07 -9.90 3.64
CA VAL A 59 12.98 -8.97 4.33
C VAL A 59 13.42 -9.52 5.68
N LYS A 60 14.72 -9.38 6.00
CA LYS A 60 15.31 -9.83 7.27
C LYS A 60 14.72 -9.03 8.44
N ALA A 61 14.45 -9.73 9.56
CA ALA A 61 13.99 -9.10 10.79
C ALA A 61 14.99 -8.04 11.29
N GLY A 62 14.49 -7.01 11.98
CA GLY A 62 15.31 -5.91 12.50
C GLY A 62 15.67 -4.81 11.48
N THR A 63 15.58 -5.09 10.17
CA THR A 63 15.85 -4.08 9.12
C THR A 63 14.82 -2.94 9.11
N LYS A 64 15.20 -1.79 8.53
CA LYS A 64 14.28 -0.65 8.35
C LYS A 64 13.02 -1.02 7.57
N ALA A 65 13.13 -1.90 6.57
CA ALA A 65 12.00 -2.41 5.81
C ALA A 65 11.04 -3.25 6.67
N TYR A 66 11.58 -4.15 7.50
CA TYR A 66 10.82 -4.94 8.44
C TYR A 66 10.10 -4.07 9.49
N LYS A 67 10.79 -3.09 10.09
CA LYS A 67 10.20 -2.13 11.03
C LYS A 67 9.05 -1.34 10.39
N ARG A 68 9.18 -0.93 9.13
CA ARG A 68 8.10 -0.26 8.37
C ARG A 68 6.89 -1.17 8.14
N GLN A 69 7.10 -2.44 7.80
CA GLN A 69 6.01 -3.41 7.69
C GLN A 69 5.30 -3.58 9.04
N LYS A 70 6.03 -3.83 10.13
CA LYS A 70 5.48 -3.97 11.48
C LYS A 70 4.61 -2.77 11.88
N ALA A 71 5.13 -1.55 11.69
CA ALA A 71 4.41 -0.31 12.01
C ALA A 71 3.18 -0.06 11.13
N PHE A 72 3.18 -0.52 9.88
CA PHE A 72 1.98 -0.48 9.04
C PHE A 72 0.95 -1.51 9.52
N CYS A 73 1.41 -2.73 9.82
CA CYS A 73 0.55 -3.84 10.20
C CYS A 73 -0.13 -3.64 11.56
N SER A 74 0.53 -2.97 12.51
CA SER A 74 -0.06 -2.58 13.79
C SER A 74 -1.17 -1.54 13.61
N ARG A 75 -0.89 -0.45 12.86
CA ARG A 75 -1.85 0.64 12.63
C ARG A 75 -3.05 0.25 11.77
N SER A 76 -2.91 -0.79 10.96
CA SER A 76 -3.99 -1.25 10.05
C SER A 76 -4.78 -2.43 10.61
N LYS A 77 -4.65 -2.80 11.89
CA LYS A 77 -5.32 -3.99 12.47
C LYS A 77 -6.85 -3.94 12.32
N SER A 78 -7.46 -2.76 12.45
CA SER A 78 -8.90 -2.54 12.30
C SER A 78 -9.41 -2.56 10.84
N TRP A 79 -8.53 -2.73 9.85
CA TRP A 79 -8.94 -2.67 8.45
C TRP A 79 -9.58 -3.99 8.00
N THR A 80 -10.91 -4.06 8.06
CA THR A 80 -11.69 -5.26 7.77
C THR A 80 -12.27 -5.31 6.34
N GLY A 81 -12.37 -4.16 5.66
CA GLY A 81 -12.86 -4.08 4.27
C GLY A 81 -11.93 -4.75 3.27
N GLU A 82 -12.45 -5.11 2.09
CA GLU A 82 -11.72 -5.87 1.05
C GLU A 82 -10.37 -5.23 0.68
N ARG A 83 -10.37 -3.92 0.37
CA ARG A 83 -9.14 -3.17 0.06
C ARG A 83 -8.20 -3.09 1.26
N GLY A 84 -8.74 -3.00 2.48
CA GLY A 84 -7.97 -2.98 3.71
C GLY A 84 -7.23 -4.29 3.95
N LYS A 85 -7.94 -5.41 3.83
CA LYS A 85 -7.38 -6.77 3.86
C LYS A 85 -6.32 -6.97 2.77
N ALA A 86 -6.56 -6.50 1.55
CA ALA A 86 -5.59 -6.56 0.47
C ALA A 86 -4.33 -5.73 0.75
N ALA A 87 -4.47 -4.53 1.33
CA ALA A 87 -3.33 -3.72 1.74
C ALA A 87 -2.51 -4.42 2.83
N ARG A 88 -3.15 -5.04 3.83
CA ARG A 88 -2.46 -5.84 4.86
C ARG A 88 -1.68 -7.01 4.25
N ARG A 89 -2.24 -7.72 3.27
CA ARG A 89 -1.52 -8.76 2.50
C ARG A 89 -0.35 -8.19 1.71
N LYS A 90 -0.53 -7.03 1.06
CA LYS A 90 0.53 -6.36 0.29
C LYS A 90 1.72 -5.92 1.14
N TRP A 91 1.48 -5.59 2.39
CA TRP A 91 2.51 -5.26 3.38
C TRP A 91 3.04 -6.48 4.16
N CYS A 92 2.65 -7.69 3.76
CA CYS A 92 3.12 -8.95 4.35
C CYS A 92 2.82 -9.07 5.86
N CYS A 93 1.63 -8.61 6.29
CA CYS A 93 1.26 -8.56 7.71
C CYS A 93 1.08 -9.93 8.37
N SER A 94 1.07 -11.03 7.63
CA SER A 94 1.14 -12.39 8.19
C SER A 94 2.37 -12.62 9.05
N ARG A 95 3.48 -11.93 8.75
CA ARG A 95 4.77 -12.04 9.46
C ARG A 95 4.86 -11.17 10.73
N HIS A 96 3.82 -10.38 11.00
CA HIS A 96 3.78 -9.37 12.07
C HIS A 96 2.50 -9.50 12.91
N ARG A 97 1.92 -10.71 12.97
CA ARG A 97 0.74 -11.00 13.76
C ARG A 97 1.06 -10.96 15.25
#